data_AF-K9EBM0-F1
#
_entry.id   AF-K9EBM0-F1
#
_cell.length_a   1.000
_cell.length_b   1.000
_cell.length_c   1.000
_cell.angle_alpha   90.00
_cell.angle_beta   90.00
_cell.angle_gamma   90.00
#
_symmetry.space_group_name_H-M   'P 1'
#
loop_
_entity.id
_entity.type
_entity.pdbx_description
1 polymer ?
#
loop_
_entity_poly.entity_id
_entity_poly.type
_entity_poly.pdbx_seq_one_letter_code
_entity_poly.pdbx_strand_id
1 'polypeptide(L)'
;MKYINRISVLLSLLTVLLFSACSTDQEGPLYTEGEGQGVTFISKSLDVVVVSPAEPTFTIDLLRSNTASAYSGDITISAVLNKVPFEGCTVTGFNFAAGENKTTVTVDVTPLQISQVITVTLALSVPEGDIAISGSAQASFTVSKDYNWQELGEGTFTDNYFFGGTNKVKVFKAEGFDRYRVVEPYNGYYTNGLPADLVGDFTLSTARVSNLDFWIEDGAVLYNKFAIGLNYVGGGDVLAYHPSNFTGVPTEFNKVVDEKTIQLAPYYYIEELSGGFNGATSDGVVIITLP
;
A
#
# COMPACT_ATOMS: atom_id res chain seq x y z
N MET A 1 69.38 -37.73 5.79
CA MET A 1 67.97 -37.95 6.24
C MET A 1 67.64 -37.47 7.67
N LYS A 2 68.58 -36.96 8.49
CA LYS A 2 68.28 -36.56 9.88
C LYS A 2 67.67 -35.14 10.06
N TYR A 3 67.73 -34.27 9.05
CA TYR A 3 67.25 -32.87 9.15
C TYR A 3 65.89 -32.62 8.47
N ILE A 4 65.54 -33.40 7.44
CA ILE A 4 64.25 -33.26 6.73
C ILE A 4 63.08 -33.71 7.61
N ASN A 5 63.24 -34.79 8.38
CA ASN A 5 62.20 -35.26 9.32
C ASN A 5 61.94 -34.30 10.49
N ARG A 6 62.90 -33.43 10.86
CA ARG A 6 62.69 -32.45 11.94
C ARG A 6 61.96 -31.21 11.45
N ILE A 7 62.25 -30.77 10.22
CA ILE A 7 61.58 -29.62 9.59
C ILE A 7 60.13 -29.98 9.23
N SER A 8 59.86 -31.20 8.72
CA SER A 8 58.49 -31.62 8.41
C SER A 8 57.60 -31.80 9.65
N VAL A 9 58.17 -32.16 10.81
CA VAL A 9 57.42 -32.27 12.08
C VAL A 9 57.18 -30.89 12.71
N LEU A 10 58.13 -29.94 12.59
CA LEU A 10 57.90 -28.56 13.05
C LEU A 10 56.93 -27.78 12.16
N LEU A 11 56.94 -28.02 10.84
CA LEU A 11 56.03 -27.34 9.91
C LEU A 11 54.58 -27.84 10.02
N SER A 12 54.39 -29.12 10.37
CA SER A 12 53.05 -29.70 10.62
C SER A 12 52.45 -29.27 11.97
N LEU A 13 53.28 -28.97 12.97
CA LEU A 13 52.81 -28.41 14.25
C LEU A 13 52.38 -26.94 14.12
N LEU A 14 53.03 -26.17 13.24
CA LEU A 14 52.71 -24.76 13.00
C LEU A 14 51.40 -24.59 12.22
N THR A 15 51.05 -25.53 11.33
CA THR A 15 49.77 -25.51 10.59
C THR A 15 48.54 -25.82 11.43
N VAL A 16 48.67 -26.56 12.54
CA VAL A 16 47.53 -26.85 13.44
C VAL A 16 47.21 -25.64 14.34
N LEU A 17 48.20 -24.80 14.66
CA LEU A 17 48.02 -23.59 15.46
C LEU A 17 47.49 -22.39 14.65
N LEU A 18 47.50 -22.47 13.32
CA LEU A 18 46.99 -21.41 12.43
C LEU A 18 45.48 -21.51 12.14
N PHE A 19 44.81 -22.59 12.56
CA PHE A 19 43.35 -22.75 12.42
C PHE A 19 42.55 -22.45 13.69
N SER A 20 43.20 -22.12 14.81
CA SER A 20 42.52 -21.66 16.04
C SER A 20 42.52 -20.14 16.19
N ALA A 21 42.86 -19.39 15.14
CA ALA A 21 42.64 -17.96 15.03
C ALA A 21 41.45 -17.67 14.10
N CYS A 22 40.33 -18.37 14.28
CA CYS A 22 39.06 -17.72 14.02
C CYS A 22 38.94 -16.66 15.11
N SER A 23 39.21 -15.40 14.75
CA SER A 23 38.98 -14.27 15.63
C SER A 23 37.55 -14.32 16.13
N THR A 24 37.34 -14.61 17.41
CA THR A 24 36.06 -14.38 18.08
C THR A 24 35.74 -12.89 18.20
N ASP A 25 36.69 -12.01 17.84
CA ASP A 25 36.53 -10.55 17.76
C ASP A 25 35.48 -10.11 16.71
N GLN A 26 34.94 -11.04 15.93
CA GLN A 26 33.89 -10.80 14.96
C GLN A 26 32.75 -11.83 15.07
N GLU A 27 32.52 -12.38 16.26
CA GLU A 27 31.21 -12.95 16.55
C GLU A 27 30.24 -11.78 16.73
N GLY A 28 29.31 -11.65 15.79
CA GLY A 28 28.08 -10.91 16.06
C GLY A 28 27.41 -11.47 17.32
N PRO A 29 26.53 -10.71 17.99
CA PRO A 29 25.93 -11.15 19.24
C PRO A 29 25.42 -12.60 19.12
N LEU A 30 25.94 -13.48 19.98
CA LEU A 30 25.48 -14.86 20.07
C LEU A 30 23.98 -14.87 20.33
N TYR A 31 23.22 -15.56 19.49
CA TYR A 31 21.79 -15.81 19.71
C TYR A 31 21.62 -16.66 20.96
N THR A 32 21.51 -16.01 22.12
CA THR A 32 21.09 -16.69 23.34
C THR A 32 19.57 -16.85 23.21
N GLU A 33 19.15 -18.01 22.71
CA GLU A 33 17.75 -18.41 22.84
C GLU A 33 17.37 -18.39 24.32
N GLY A 34 16.48 -17.48 24.72
CA GLY A 34 15.70 -17.65 25.95
C GLY A 34 15.83 -16.60 27.06
N GLU A 35 16.60 -15.52 26.92
CA GLU A 35 16.62 -14.50 28.00
C GLU A 35 15.51 -13.45 27.86
N GLY A 36 15.17 -13.04 26.64
CA GLY A 36 14.15 -12.02 26.36
C GLY A 36 12.79 -12.57 25.91
N GLN A 37 11.82 -11.68 25.77
CA GLN A 37 10.50 -12.01 25.22
C GLN A 37 10.47 -12.10 23.69
N GLY A 38 11.42 -11.43 23.02
CA GLY A 38 11.55 -11.39 21.57
C GLY A 38 10.36 -10.75 20.85
N VAL A 39 9.85 -9.63 21.37
CA VAL A 39 8.71 -8.91 20.80
C VAL A 39 9.12 -8.10 19.57
N THR A 40 8.28 -8.07 18.55
CA THR A 40 8.50 -7.31 17.30
C THR A 40 7.17 -6.93 16.66
N PHE A 41 7.16 -5.80 15.95
CA PHE A 41 6.09 -5.51 15.00
C PHE A 41 6.18 -6.44 13.79
N ILE A 42 5.04 -6.84 13.22
CA ILE A 42 5.01 -7.39 11.87
C ILE A 42 5.17 -6.23 10.89
N SER A 43 6.33 -6.11 10.26
CA SER A 43 6.52 -5.10 9.22
C SER A 43 5.63 -5.42 8.02
N LYS A 44 4.60 -4.59 7.78
CA LYS A 44 4.18 -4.10 6.45
C LYS A 44 2.90 -3.26 6.52
N SER A 45 2.99 -2.00 6.09
CA SER A 45 2.23 -1.62 4.89
C SER A 45 3.14 -0.77 4.00
N LEU A 46 3.21 -1.11 2.71
CA LEU A 46 3.70 -0.21 1.67
C LEU A 46 2.61 0.79 1.26
N ASP A 47 1.36 0.42 1.54
CA ASP A 47 0.17 1.18 1.20
C ASP A 47 -0.29 2.07 2.36
N VAL A 48 -1.06 3.11 2.01
CA VAL A 48 -1.70 3.99 2.98
C VAL A 48 -2.78 3.23 3.73
N VAL A 49 -2.77 3.32 5.06
CA VAL A 49 -3.88 2.86 5.92
C VAL A 49 -5.02 3.88 5.80
N VAL A 50 -6.20 3.43 5.38
CA VAL A 50 -7.38 4.28 5.24
C VAL A 50 -8.38 3.88 6.33
N VAL A 51 -8.67 4.79 7.26
CA VAL A 51 -9.66 4.57 8.32
C VAL A 51 -11.01 5.18 7.95
N SER A 52 -12.09 4.57 8.45
CA SER A 52 -13.44 5.12 8.31
C SER A 52 -13.61 6.35 9.21
N PRO A 53 -14.38 7.37 8.80
CA PRO A 53 -14.80 8.44 9.71
C PRO A 53 -15.61 7.96 10.92
N ALA A 54 -16.41 6.90 10.76
CA ALA A 54 -17.25 6.35 11.82
C ALA A 54 -16.45 5.52 12.84
N GLU A 55 -15.37 4.89 12.38
CA GLU A 55 -14.47 4.06 13.17
C GLU A 55 -13.01 4.39 12.80
N PRO A 56 -12.46 5.50 13.32
CA PRO A 56 -11.15 6.03 12.92
C PRO A 56 -9.99 5.28 13.61
N THR A 57 -10.04 3.96 13.58
CA THR A 57 -9.08 3.07 14.26
C THR A 57 -8.56 2.00 13.30
N PHE A 58 -7.36 1.50 13.54
CA PHE A 58 -6.80 0.33 12.84
C PHE A 58 -5.97 -0.53 13.78
N THR A 59 -5.76 -1.79 13.43
CA THR A 59 -5.01 -2.73 14.26
C THR A 59 -3.66 -3.08 13.65
N ILE A 60 -2.67 -3.27 14.52
CA ILE A 60 -1.32 -3.72 14.17
C ILE A 60 -1.02 -5.00 14.91
N ASP A 61 -0.49 -5.99 14.19
CA ASP A 61 -0.06 -7.26 14.74
C ASP A 61 1.35 -7.15 15.34
N LEU A 62 1.54 -7.74 16.52
CA LEU A 62 2.83 -7.99 17.11
C LEU A 62 3.07 -9.49 17.23
N LEU A 63 4.34 -9.88 17.13
CA LEU A 63 4.80 -11.23 17.37
C LEU A 63 5.76 -11.25 18.55
N ARG A 64 5.89 -12.43 19.17
CA ARG A 64 6.95 -12.73 20.13
C ARG A 64 7.52 -14.14 19.93
N SER A 65 8.78 -14.35 20.29
CA SER A 65 9.42 -15.66 20.20
C SER A 65 9.27 -16.49 21.49
N ASN A 66 9.25 -15.85 22.65
CA ASN A 66 9.11 -16.55 23.94
C ASN A 66 7.64 -16.57 24.38
N THR A 67 7.06 -17.76 24.43
CA THR A 67 5.64 -17.96 24.79
C THR A 67 5.43 -18.59 26.16
N ALA A 68 6.52 -18.82 26.92
CA ALA A 68 6.48 -19.63 28.15
C ALA A 68 5.56 -19.05 29.23
N SER A 69 5.38 -17.73 29.27
CA SER A 69 4.52 -17.03 30.21
C SER A 69 3.74 -15.90 29.53
N ALA A 70 2.71 -15.36 30.19
CA ALA A 70 2.03 -14.17 29.70
C ALA A 70 3.00 -12.97 29.73
N TYR A 71 2.87 -12.05 28.76
CA TYR A 71 3.71 -10.86 28.67
C TYR A 71 2.91 -9.69 28.12
N SER A 72 3.09 -8.53 28.73
CA SER A 72 2.36 -7.31 28.41
C SER A 72 3.30 -6.12 28.50
N GLY A 73 3.00 -5.08 27.75
CA GLY A 73 3.80 -3.86 27.74
C GLY A 73 3.11 -2.75 26.98
N ASP A 74 3.72 -1.58 27.02
CA ASP A 74 3.17 -0.37 26.42
C ASP A 74 3.81 -0.09 25.05
N ILE A 75 3.11 0.71 24.27
CA ILE A 75 3.58 1.24 22.99
C ILE A 75 3.48 2.75 23.05
N THR A 76 4.52 3.43 22.59
CA THR A 76 4.48 4.88 22.37
C THR A 76 4.06 5.17 20.94
N ILE A 77 3.29 6.24 20.77
CA ILE A 77 2.83 6.74 19.49
C ILE A 77 3.36 8.16 19.27
N SER A 78 3.77 8.43 18.05
CA SER A 78 4.00 9.78 17.53
C SER A 78 3.31 9.90 16.18
N ALA A 79 2.71 11.05 15.91
CA ALA A 79 2.09 11.33 14.63
C ALA A 79 2.60 12.67 14.08
N VAL A 80 2.70 12.76 12.75
CA VAL A 80 3.22 13.93 12.06
C VAL A 80 2.32 14.28 10.89
N LEU A 81 1.89 15.54 10.82
CA LEU A 81 1.20 16.14 9.68
C LEU A 81 2.13 17.19 9.07
N ASN A 82 2.52 17.05 7.81
CA ASN A 82 3.38 18.03 7.11
C ASN A 82 4.65 18.43 7.90
N LYS A 83 5.33 17.45 8.49
CA LYS A 83 6.55 17.62 9.33
C LYS A 83 6.32 18.34 10.67
N VAL A 84 5.07 18.55 11.07
CA VAL A 84 4.69 19.12 12.37
C VAL A 84 4.06 18.02 13.23
N PRO A 85 4.35 17.96 14.56
CA PRO A 85 3.67 17.03 15.46
C PRO A 85 2.15 17.15 15.35
N PHE A 86 1.50 15.99 15.25
CA PHE A 86 0.06 15.85 15.21
C PHE A 86 -0.42 15.17 16.50
N GLU A 87 -1.17 15.90 17.30
CA GLU A 87 -1.50 15.49 18.67
C GLU A 87 -2.83 14.74 18.76
N GLY A 88 -3.00 13.97 19.84
CA GLY A 88 -4.26 13.32 20.21
C GLY A 88 -4.51 11.93 19.64
N CYS A 89 -3.58 11.40 18.83
CA CYS A 89 -3.59 9.98 18.47
C CYS A 89 -3.22 9.12 19.69
N THR A 90 -3.80 7.94 19.82
CA THR A 90 -3.50 7.00 20.90
C THR A 90 -3.24 5.59 20.37
N VAL A 91 -2.60 4.76 21.19
CA VAL A 91 -2.39 3.34 20.91
C VAL A 91 -2.57 2.55 22.19
N THR A 92 -3.19 1.37 22.09
CA THR A 92 -3.27 0.45 23.23
C THR A 92 -1.93 -0.20 23.51
N GLY A 93 -1.65 -0.53 24.77
CA GLY A 93 -0.62 -1.52 25.09
C GLY A 93 -0.95 -2.89 24.49
N PHE A 94 0.03 -3.80 24.52
CA PHE A 94 -0.14 -5.17 24.03
C PHE A 94 -0.24 -6.15 25.21
N ASN A 95 -0.90 -7.28 24.96
CA ASN A 95 -0.99 -8.38 25.92
C ASN A 95 -0.95 -9.73 25.21
N PHE A 96 0.07 -10.53 25.51
CA PHE A 96 0.18 -11.92 25.08
C PHE A 96 -0.21 -12.84 26.24
N ALA A 97 -1.16 -13.75 26.01
CA ALA A 97 -1.43 -14.83 26.94
C ALA A 97 -0.29 -15.88 26.90
N ALA A 98 -0.12 -16.66 27.96
CA ALA A 98 0.84 -17.77 27.96
C ALA A 98 0.52 -18.75 26.80
N GLY A 99 1.55 -19.18 26.07
CA GLY A 99 1.42 -20.01 24.87
C GLY A 99 1.18 -19.24 23.57
N GLU A 100 0.70 -17.99 23.61
CA GLU A 100 0.43 -17.18 22.41
C GLU A 100 1.69 -16.48 21.90
N ASN A 101 1.93 -16.55 20.59
CA ASN A 101 3.03 -15.87 19.91
C ASN A 101 2.60 -14.62 19.12
N LYS A 102 1.30 -14.31 19.07
CA LYS A 102 0.72 -13.19 18.34
C LYS A 102 -0.27 -12.43 19.21
N THR A 103 -0.29 -11.11 19.10
CA THR A 103 -1.32 -10.24 19.68
C THR A 103 -1.54 -9.02 18.78
N THR A 104 -2.54 -8.22 19.08
CA THR A 104 -2.86 -7.00 18.32
C THR A 104 -2.90 -5.79 19.23
N VAL A 105 -2.54 -4.64 18.67
CA VAL A 105 -2.79 -3.32 19.27
C VAL A 105 -3.69 -2.50 18.39
N THR A 106 -4.46 -1.61 19.00
CA THR A 106 -5.36 -0.71 18.29
C THR A 106 -4.79 0.69 18.34
N VAL A 107 -4.65 1.30 17.16
CA VAL A 107 -4.28 2.70 16.99
C VAL A 107 -5.54 3.49 16.73
N ASP A 108 -5.74 4.56 17.50
CA ASP A 108 -6.84 5.50 17.34
C ASP A 108 -6.31 6.82 16.77
N VAL A 109 -6.85 7.20 15.61
CA VAL A 109 -6.55 8.45 14.90
C VAL A 109 -7.78 9.34 14.78
N THR A 110 -8.69 9.30 15.76
CA THR A 110 -9.91 10.13 15.83
C THR A 110 -9.67 11.60 15.47
N PRO A 111 -8.60 12.29 15.93
CA PRO A 111 -8.37 13.69 15.60
C PRO A 111 -8.06 13.96 14.12
N LEU A 112 -7.64 12.95 13.35
CA LEU A 112 -7.32 13.09 11.91
C LEU A 112 -8.56 13.59 11.16
N GLN A 113 -8.44 14.67 10.39
CA GLN A 113 -9.56 15.16 9.60
C GLN A 113 -9.57 14.56 8.20
N ILE A 114 -10.73 14.57 7.54
CA ILE A 114 -10.86 14.18 6.13
C ILE A 114 -9.90 15.04 5.28
N SER A 115 -9.31 14.45 4.25
CA SER A 115 -8.28 15.06 3.37
C SER A 115 -6.92 15.33 4.04
N GLN A 116 -6.73 15.00 5.32
CA GLN A 116 -5.40 14.99 5.93
C GLN A 116 -4.75 13.62 5.81
N VAL A 117 -3.42 13.64 5.66
CA VAL A 117 -2.59 12.45 5.66
C VAL A 117 -1.50 12.65 6.70
N ILE A 118 -1.37 11.70 7.63
CA ILE A 118 -0.37 11.73 8.69
C ILE A 118 0.58 10.54 8.57
N THR A 119 1.79 10.71 9.07
CA THR A 119 2.69 9.59 9.36
C THR A 119 2.58 9.26 10.83
N VAL A 120 2.17 8.03 11.15
CA VAL A 120 2.13 7.49 12.51
C VAL A 120 3.34 6.60 12.71
N THR A 121 4.10 6.81 13.79
CA THR A 121 5.21 5.94 14.20
C THR A 121 4.93 5.39 15.60
N LEU A 122 4.99 4.06 15.71
CA LEU A 122 4.84 3.31 16.94
C LEU A 122 6.20 2.78 17.39
N ALA A 123 6.46 2.78 18.70
CA ALA A 123 7.67 2.18 19.28
C ALA A 123 7.33 1.34 20.51
N LEU A 124 7.92 0.15 20.60
CA LEU A 124 7.79 -0.72 21.76
C LEU A 124 8.42 -0.05 22.99
N SER A 125 7.68 0.04 24.09
CA SER A 125 8.16 0.58 25.36
C SER A 125 8.46 -0.56 26.33
N VAL A 126 9.41 -1.42 25.94
CA VAL A 126 9.84 -2.61 26.66
C VAL A 126 11.36 -2.58 26.87
N PRO A 127 11.92 -3.36 27.81
CA PRO A 127 13.36 -3.51 27.94
C PRO A 127 14.01 -3.91 26.60
N GLU A 128 15.20 -3.37 26.30
CA GLU A 128 15.89 -3.64 25.03
C GLU A 128 16.16 -5.14 24.81
N GLY A 129 16.45 -5.88 25.89
CA GLY A 129 16.63 -7.33 25.86
C GLY A 129 15.35 -8.12 25.52
N ASP A 130 14.17 -7.51 25.63
CA ASP A 130 12.89 -8.13 25.28
C ASP A 130 12.51 -7.93 23.81
N ILE A 131 13.22 -7.07 23.07
CA ILE A 131 13.02 -6.87 21.64
C ILE A 131 13.65 -8.05 20.89
N ALA A 132 12.98 -8.55 19.84
CA ALA A 132 13.57 -9.58 19.00
C ALA A 132 14.88 -9.10 18.35
N ILE A 133 15.93 -9.91 18.44
CA ILE A 133 17.29 -9.58 17.94
C ILE A 133 17.29 -9.17 16.45
N SER A 134 16.47 -9.83 15.63
CA SER A 134 16.29 -9.50 14.21
C SER A 134 14.93 -8.83 13.92
N GLY A 135 14.24 -8.36 14.96
CA GLY A 135 12.92 -7.75 14.85
C GLY A 135 12.96 -6.24 14.70
N SER A 136 11.78 -5.67 14.49
CA SER A 136 11.57 -4.23 14.42
C SER A 136 10.94 -3.73 15.72
N ALA A 137 11.67 -2.88 16.44
CA ALA A 137 11.20 -2.18 17.64
C ALA A 137 10.26 -1.01 17.33
N GLN A 138 10.21 -0.59 16.07
CA GLN A 138 9.40 0.51 15.57
C GLN A 138 8.67 0.13 14.29
N ALA A 139 7.52 0.76 14.07
CA ALA A 139 6.76 0.65 12.83
C ALA A 139 6.18 2.01 12.45
N SER A 140 6.25 2.36 11.16
CA SER A 140 5.72 3.60 10.63
C SER A 140 4.66 3.33 9.56
N PHE A 141 3.59 4.11 9.59
CA PHE A 141 2.43 3.98 8.73
C PHE A 141 2.05 5.35 8.16
N THR A 142 1.68 5.38 6.88
CA THR A 142 0.96 6.53 6.33
C THR A 142 -0.52 6.28 6.53
N VAL A 143 -1.22 7.20 7.20
CA VAL A 143 -2.63 7.04 7.58
C VAL A 143 -3.45 8.20 7.02
N SER A 144 -4.61 7.89 6.45
CA SER A 144 -5.59 8.85 5.98
C SER A 144 -6.99 8.47 6.48
N LYS A 145 -7.90 9.44 6.48
CA LYS A 145 -9.31 9.23 6.80
C LYS A 145 -10.12 9.27 5.50
N ASP A 146 -10.93 8.24 5.24
CA ASP A 146 -11.84 8.21 4.10
C ASP A 146 -12.93 9.29 4.25
N TYR A 147 -13.76 9.45 3.23
CA TYR A 147 -14.89 10.37 3.22
C TYR A 147 -16.15 9.72 3.79
N ASN A 148 -17.06 10.57 4.28
CA ASN A 148 -18.46 10.16 4.48
C ASN A 148 -19.14 10.08 3.12
N TRP A 149 -19.28 8.88 2.59
CA TRP A 149 -19.89 8.64 1.29
C TRP A 149 -21.41 8.53 1.39
N GLN A 150 -22.13 9.40 0.68
CA GLN A 150 -23.58 9.37 0.56
C GLN A 150 -23.97 8.80 -0.82
N GLU A 151 -24.81 7.77 -0.85
CA GLU A 151 -25.29 7.19 -2.11
C GLU A 151 -26.15 8.24 -2.85
N LEU A 152 -25.74 8.58 -4.07
CA LEU A 152 -26.52 9.45 -4.96
C LEU A 152 -27.57 8.66 -5.75
N GLY A 153 -27.26 7.40 -6.07
CA GLY A 153 -28.13 6.52 -6.85
C GLY A 153 -27.41 5.82 -8.00
N GLU A 154 -28.19 5.34 -8.98
CA GLU A 154 -27.69 4.66 -10.17
C GLU A 154 -27.38 5.67 -11.29
N GLY A 155 -26.12 5.71 -11.71
CA GLY A 155 -25.64 6.46 -12.87
C GLY A 155 -25.16 5.53 -13.99
N THR A 156 -24.45 6.09 -14.95
CA THR A 156 -23.82 5.32 -16.03
C THR A 156 -22.32 5.59 -16.16
N PHE A 157 -21.59 4.59 -16.62
CA PHE A 157 -20.17 4.65 -16.94
C PHE A 157 -19.95 4.09 -18.35
N THR A 158 -19.27 4.85 -19.19
CA THR A 158 -18.97 4.50 -20.58
C THR A 158 -17.48 4.70 -20.84
N ASP A 159 -16.76 3.66 -21.22
CA ASP A 159 -15.39 3.74 -21.77
C ASP A 159 -15.46 3.46 -23.28
N ASN A 160 -15.40 4.53 -24.07
CA ASN A 160 -15.47 4.46 -25.53
C ASN A 160 -14.13 4.12 -26.18
N TYR A 161 -13.03 4.16 -25.43
CA TYR A 161 -11.71 3.92 -25.98
C TYR A 161 -11.46 2.42 -26.20
N PHE A 162 -11.76 1.61 -25.18
CA PHE A 162 -11.52 0.16 -25.23
C PHE A 162 -12.80 -0.67 -25.40
N PHE A 163 -13.94 -0.21 -24.87
CA PHE A 163 -15.11 -1.08 -24.73
C PHE A 163 -16.32 -0.66 -25.56
N GLY A 164 -16.50 0.64 -25.82
CA GLY A 164 -17.60 1.17 -26.64
C GLY A 164 -19.01 0.93 -26.08
N GLY A 165 -19.13 0.40 -24.85
CA GLY A 165 -20.40 0.07 -24.20
C GLY A 165 -20.65 0.93 -22.96
N THR A 166 -21.86 0.84 -22.39
CA THR A 166 -22.24 1.59 -21.18
C THR A 166 -22.70 0.65 -20.07
N ASN A 167 -22.13 0.80 -18.88
CA ASN A 167 -22.51 0.09 -17.67
C ASN A 167 -23.37 0.97 -16.77
N LYS A 168 -24.32 0.36 -16.07
CA LYS A 168 -24.98 0.96 -14.91
C LYS A 168 -24.07 0.83 -13.70
N VAL A 169 -23.95 1.89 -12.92
CA VAL A 169 -23.03 1.97 -11.78
C VAL A 169 -23.70 2.65 -10.60
N LYS A 170 -23.34 2.25 -9.38
CA LYS A 170 -23.69 3.03 -8.20
C LYS A 170 -22.73 4.19 -8.05
N VAL A 171 -23.27 5.36 -7.75
CA VAL A 171 -22.51 6.59 -7.56
C VAL A 171 -22.71 7.11 -6.16
N PHE A 172 -21.63 7.49 -5.50
CA PHE A 172 -21.62 8.13 -4.19
C PHE A 172 -21.00 9.53 -4.30
N LYS A 173 -21.43 10.45 -3.45
CA LYS A 173 -20.80 11.76 -3.25
C LYS A 173 -20.24 11.84 -1.83
N ALA A 174 -19.03 12.37 -1.70
CA ALA A 174 -18.45 12.69 -0.41
C ALA A 174 -19.18 13.89 0.20
N GLU A 175 -19.70 13.73 1.42
CA GLU A 175 -20.42 14.78 2.13
C GLU A 175 -19.55 16.04 2.31
N GLY A 176 -20.01 17.17 1.78
CA GLY A 176 -19.29 18.44 1.87
C GLY A 176 -18.17 18.66 0.84
N PHE A 177 -17.97 17.73 -0.11
CA PHE A 177 -16.93 17.82 -1.14
C PHE A 177 -17.50 17.58 -2.55
N ASP A 178 -16.93 18.23 -3.55
CA ASP A 178 -17.16 17.87 -4.96
C ASP A 178 -16.27 16.70 -5.38
N ARG A 179 -16.43 15.60 -4.64
CA ARG A 179 -15.74 14.34 -4.83
C ARG A 179 -16.77 13.21 -4.91
N TYR A 180 -16.55 12.33 -5.88
CA TYR A 180 -17.49 11.30 -6.28
C TYR A 180 -16.78 9.96 -6.37
N ARG A 181 -17.52 8.89 -6.12
CA ARG A 181 -17.06 7.50 -6.21
C ARG A 181 -18.00 6.73 -7.12
N VAL A 182 -17.44 6.13 -8.16
CA VAL A 182 -18.14 5.20 -9.05
C VAL A 182 -17.73 3.79 -8.68
N VAL A 183 -18.72 2.98 -8.29
CA VAL A 183 -18.49 1.61 -7.81
C VAL A 183 -18.41 0.66 -8.99
N GLU A 184 -17.31 -0.10 -9.04
CA GLU A 184 -17.03 -1.19 -9.96
C GLU A 184 -17.29 -0.87 -11.45
N PRO A 185 -16.78 0.27 -11.98
CA PRO A 185 -17.20 0.80 -13.28
C PRO A 185 -16.97 -0.17 -14.45
N TYR A 186 -15.98 -1.05 -14.34
CA TYR A 186 -15.61 -1.98 -15.40
C TYR A 186 -16.24 -3.38 -15.26
N ASN A 187 -16.91 -3.72 -14.16
CA ASN A 187 -17.41 -5.10 -13.96
C ASN A 187 -18.40 -5.54 -15.05
N GLY A 188 -19.24 -4.63 -15.53
CA GLY A 188 -20.20 -4.93 -16.60
C GLY A 188 -19.55 -5.35 -17.92
N TYR A 189 -18.40 -4.76 -18.29
CA TYR A 189 -17.73 -5.06 -19.57
C TYR A 189 -17.22 -6.48 -19.66
N TYR A 190 -16.79 -7.04 -18.53
CA TYR A 190 -16.14 -8.35 -18.51
C TYR A 190 -17.09 -9.51 -18.29
N THR A 191 -18.38 -9.23 -18.09
CA THR A 191 -19.40 -10.28 -17.88
C THR A 191 -19.48 -11.23 -19.08
N ASN A 192 -19.21 -10.73 -20.30
CA ASN A 192 -19.25 -11.49 -21.55
C ASN A 192 -17.85 -11.86 -22.10
N GLY A 193 -16.80 -11.71 -21.29
CA GLY A 193 -15.42 -11.87 -21.73
C GLY A 193 -14.85 -10.63 -22.42
N LEU A 194 -13.68 -10.80 -23.05
CA LEU A 194 -12.97 -9.70 -23.72
C LEU A 194 -13.64 -9.35 -25.06
N PRO A 195 -13.80 -8.05 -25.41
CA PRO A 195 -14.20 -7.62 -26.74
C PRO A 195 -13.34 -8.26 -27.85
N ALA A 196 -13.98 -8.65 -28.96
CA ALA A 196 -13.33 -9.45 -30.01
C ALA A 196 -12.18 -8.73 -30.71
N ASP A 197 -12.26 -7.40 -30.79
CA ASP A 197 -11.25 -6.49 -31.34
C ASP A 197 -10.01 -6.35 -30.45
N LEU A 198 -10.11 -6.70 -29.16
CA LEU A 198 -8.98 -6.70 -28.24
C LEU A 198 -8.29 -8.07 -28.14
N VAL A 199 -8.88 -9.13 -28.71
CA VAL A 199 -8.34 -10.48 -28.66
C VAL A 199 -7.02 -10.56 -29.43
N GLY A 200 -5.98 -11.09 -28.77
CA GLY A 200 -4.64 -11.27 -29.35
C GLY A 200 -3.64 -10.27 -28.78
N ASP A 201 -4.05 -9.01 -28.67
CA ASP A 201 -3.24 -7.93 -28.08
C ASP A 201 -3.46 -7.78 -26.57
N PHE A 202 -4.65 -8.16 -26.07
CA PHE A 202 -5.00 -8.06 -24.66
C PHE A 202 -5.53 -9.36 -24.06
N THR A 203 -5.41 -9.46 -22.74
CA THR A 203 -6.02 -10.48 -21.89
C THR A 203 -6.74 -9.83 -20.71
N LEU A 204 -7.59 -10.59 -20.02
CA LEU A 204 -8.26 -10.12 -18.82
C LEU A 204 -7.28 -10.04 -17.65
N SER A 205 -7.22 -8.89 -16.99
CA SER A 205 -6.47 -8.70 -15.76
C SER A 205 -7.37 -8.82 -14.53
N THR A 206 -6.80 -9.33 -13.44
CA THR A 206 -7.38 -9.23 -12.10
C THR A 206 -7.17 -7.84 -11.49
N ALA A 207 -6.25 -7.04 -12.00
CA ALA A 207 -6.08 -5.65 -11.62
C ALA A 207 -7.22 -4.82 -12.22
N ARG A 208 -8.22 -4.54 -11.40
CA ARG A 208 -9.40 -3.77 -11.77
C ARG A 208 -9.83 -2.87 -10.63
N VAL A 209 -10.16 -1.64 -10.95
CA VAL A 209 -10.65 -0.67 -9.98
C VAL A 209 -12.00 -1.10 -9.41
N SER A 210 -12.07 -1.21 -8.08
CA SER A 210 -13.31 -1.46 -7.35
C SER A 210 -14.08 -0.17 -7.09
N ASN A 211 -13.38 0.94 -6.85
CA ASN A 211 -13.95 2.27 -6.65
C ASN A 211 -13.13 3.30 -7.43
N LEU A 212 -13.74 3.90 -8.44
CA LEU A 212 -13.16 5.01 -9.17
C LEU A 212 -13.56 6.31 -8.49
N ASP A 213 -12.61 6.91 -7.79
CA ASP A 213 -12.80 8.20 -7.14
C ASP A 213 -12.29 9.33 -8.03
N PHE A 214 -13.12 10.33 -8.26
CA PHE A 214 -12.77 11.56 -8.95
C PHE A 214 -13.26 12.78 -8.18
N TRP A 215 -12.66 13.94 -8.41
CA TRP A 215 -13.06 15.20 -7.79
C TRP A 215 -12.93 16.36 -8.76
N ILE A 216 -13.67 17.42 -8.45
CA ILE A 216 -13.69 18.65 -9.24
C ILE A 216 -12.95 19.72 -8.46
N GLU A 217 -11.94 20.32 -9.09
CA GLU A 217 -11.16 21.42 -8.52
C GLU A 217 -11.00 22.49 -9.60
N ASP A 218 -11.45 23.71 -9.32
CA ASP A 218 -11.42 24.85 -10.26
C ASP A 218 -11.98 24.53 -11.67
N GLY A 219 -13.00 23.66 -11.73
CA GLY A 219 -13.65 23.22 -12.98
C GLY A 219 -12.93 22.09 -13.72
N ALA A 220 -11.73 21.70 -13.28
CA ALA A 220 -11.01 20.54 -13.80
C ALA A 220 -11.45 19.26 -13.06
N VAL A 221 -11.48 18.14 -13.79
CA VAL A 221 -11.79 16.82 -13.21
C VAL A 221 -10.50 16.05 -12.97
N LEU A 222 -10.26 15.68 -11.72
CA LEU A 222 -9.06 14.99 -11.26
C LEU A 222 -9.42 13.60 -10.74
N TYR A 223 -8.50 12.64 -10.89
CA TYR A 223 -8.64 11.27 -10.38
C TYR A 223 -7.27 10.64 -10.18
N ASN A 224 -7.22 9.63 -9.31
CA ASN A 224 -6.03 8.81 -9.12
C ASN A 224 -5.90 7.79 -10.26
N LYS A 225 -4.68 7.30 -10.52
CA LYS A 225 -4.49 6.21 -11.49
C LYS A 225 -5.33 4.99 -11.09
N PHE A 226 -5.88 4.29 -12.07
CA PHE A 226 -6.70 3.11 -11.82
C PHE A 226 -6.53 2.05 -12.91
N ALA A 227 -6.62 0.78 -12.53
CA ALA A 227 -6.54 -0.33 -13.47
C ALA A 227 -7.90 -0.58 -14.13
N ILE A 228 -7.91 -0.76 -15.44
CA ILE A 228 -9.17 -0.94 -16.19
C ILE A 228 -9.61 -2.39 -16.28
N GLY A 229 -8.76 -3.36 -15.90
CA GLY A 229 -9.04 -4.81 -16.02
C GLY A 229 -8.51 -5.46 -17.30
N LEU A 230 -7.66 -4.78 -18.06
CA LEU A 230 -6.94 -5.32 -19.21
C LEU A 230 -5.46 -5.51 -18.88
N ASN A 231 -4.86 -6.54 -19.47
CA ASN A 231 -3.42 -6.77 -19.51
C ASN A 231 -2.98 -6.85 -20.97
N TYR A 232 -1.99 -6.06 -21.36
CA TYR A 232 -1.42 -6.07 -22.70
C TYR A 232 -0.41 -7.21 -22.84
N VAL A 233 -0.58 -8.04 -23.86
CA VAL A 233 0.24 -9.25 -24.06
C VAL A 233 1.71 -8.87 -24.23
N GLY A 234 2.56 -9.36 -23.32
CA GLY A 234 3.99 -9.08 -23.30
C GLY A 234 4.39 -7.75 -22.67
N GLY A 235 3.44 -6.99 -22.11
CA GLY A 235 3.68 -5.78 -21.33
C GLY A 235 3.27 -5.97 -19.87
N GLY A 236 2.01 -5.69 -19.58
CA GLY A 236 1.47 -5.68 -18.23
C GLY A 236 0.08 -5.06 -18.17
N ASP A 237 -0.35 -4.69 -16.96
CA ASP A 237 -1.68 -4.16 -16.74
C ASP A 237 -1.85 -2.77 -17.37
N VAL A 238 -3.02 -2.55 -17.96
CA VAL A 238 -3.38 -1.25 -18.55
C VAL A 238 -3.96 -0.37 -17.46
N LEU A 239 -3.24 0.71 -17.15
CA LEU A 239 -3.61 1.68 -16.12
C LEU A 239 -4.05 2.99 -16.75
N ALA A 240 -5.25 3.46 -16.40
CA ALA A 240 -5.69 4.81 -16.75
C ALA A 240 -5.02 5.81 -15.81
N TYR A 241 -4.20 6.69 -16.36
CA TYR A 241 -3.57 7.79 -15.64
C TYR A 241 -4.21 9.12 -16.00
N HIS A 242 -4.31 10.02 -15.02
CA HIS A 242 -4.62 11.41 -15.31
C HIS A 242 -3.49 12.01 -16.17
N PRO A 243 -3.78 12.72 -17.27
CA PRO A 243 -2.78 13.19 -18.23
C PRO A 243 -1.69 14.10 -17.65
N SER A 244 -1.98 14.80 -16.55
CA SER A 244 -0.99 15.65 -15.85
C SER A 244 0.24 14.91 -15.34
N ASN A 245 0.21 13.57 -15.30
CA ASN A 245 1.38 12.74 -14.97
C ASN A 245 2.42 12.70 -16.12
N PHE A 246 2.08 13.19 -17.31
CA PHE A 246 2.93 13.12 -18.50
C PHE A 246 3.24 14.52 -19.05
N THR A 247 4.47 14.70 -19.50
CA THR A 247 4.90 15.98 -20.10
C THR A 247 4.28 16.14 -21.49
N GLY A 248 3.61 17.27 -21.72
CA GLY A 248 3.07 17.64 -23.03
C GLY A 248 1.76 16.95 -23.42
N VAL A 249 1.11 16.25 -22.48
CA VAL A 249 -0.20 15.63 -22.73
C VAL A 249 -1.31 16.60 -22.27
N PRO A 250 -2.31 16.89 -23.12
CA PRO A 250 -3.40 17.80 -22.79
C PRO A 250 -4.24 17.30 -21.61
N THR A 251 -4.81 18.24 -20.85
CA THR A 251 -5.63 17.94 -19.65
C THR A 251 -7.05 18.48 -19.77
N GLU A 252 -7.30 19.39 -20.71
CA GLU A 252 -8.56 20.11 -20.92
C GLU A 252 -9.76 19.20 -21.25
N PHE A 253 -9.50 17.95 -21.64
CA PHE A 253 -10.53 16.94 -21.90
C PHE A 253 -11.02 16.23 -20.63
N ASN A 254 -10.44 16.51 -19.46
CA ASN A 254 -10.95 16.05 -18.16
C ASN A 254 -11.81 17.17 -17.55
N LYS A 255 -13.12 17.15 -17.84
CA LYS A 255 -14.01 18.30 -17.57
C LYS A 255 -15.42 17.88 -17.17
N VAL A 256 -16.09 18.79 -16.48
CA VAL A 256 -17.54 18.77 -16.29
C VAL A 256 -18.18 19.25 -17.59
N VAL A 257 -18.96 18.41 -18.24
CA VAL A 257 -19.62 18.73 -19.53
C VAL A 257 -20.91 19.50 -19.27
N ASP A 258 -21.70 19.04 -18.30
CA ASP A 258 -22.91 19.68 -17.79
C ASP A 258 -23.15 19.25 -16.34
N GLU A 259 -24.32 19.58 -15.77
CA GLU A 259 -24.66 19.30 -14.36
C GLU A 259 -24.58 17.81 -13.97
N LYS A 260 -24.69 16.88 -14.93
CA LYS A 260 -24.68 15.43 -14.66
C LYS A 260 -23.59 14.68 -15.41
N THR A 261 -23.07 15.23 -16.49
CA THR A 261 -22.09 14.53 -17.33
C THR A 261 -20.66 14.97 -17.00
N ILE A 262 -19.88 14.00 -16.54
CA ILE A 262 -18.45 14.14 -16.24
C ILE A 262 -17.66 13.37 -17.29
N GLN A 263 -16.59 13.98 -17.77
CA GLN A 263 -15.71 13.37 -18.76
C GLN A 263 -14.32 13.16 -18.18
N LEU A 264 -13.79 11.95 -18.36
CA LEU A 264 -12.38 11.63 -18.14
C LEU A 264 -11.72 11.33 -19.50
N ALA A 265 -10.51 11.83 -19.67
CA ALA A 265 -9.68 11.58 -20.85
C ALA A 265 -8.32 11.06 -20.38
N PRO A 266 -8.23 9.78 -20.00
CA PRO A 266 -7.02 9.20 -19.47
C PRO A 266 -5.95 8.97 -20.53
N TYR A 267 -4.70 8.99 -20.09
CA TYR A 267 -3.62 8.29 -20.81
C TYR A 267 -3.59 6.85 -20.28
N TYR A 268 -3.85 5.86 -21.14
CA TYR A 268 -3.82 4.46 -20.77
C TYR A 268 -2.39 3.93 -20.89
N TYR A 269 -1.70 3.77 -19.77
CA TYR A 269 -0.27 3.48 -19.68
C TYR A 269 -0.01 2.05 -19.22
N ILE A 270 1.05 1.45 -19.76
CA ILE A 270 1.57 0.12 -19.38
C ILE A 270 2.97 0.36 -18.83
N GLU A 271 3.14 0.14 -17.53
CA GLU A 271 4.36 0.54 -16.79
C GLU A 271 5.60 -0.19 -17.32
N GLU A 272 5.47 -1.48 -17.62
CA GLU A 272 6.52 -2.37 -18.10
C GLU A 272 7.05 -1.98 -19.48
N LEU A 273 6.21 -1.35 -20.30
CA LEU A 273 6.58 -0.90 -21.64
C LEU A 273 7.02 0.56 -21.68
N SER A 274 6.86 1.28 -20.57
CA SER A 274 7.03 2.73 -20.52
C SER A 274 6.29 3.48 -21.64
N GLY A 275 5.09 3.00 -21.97
CA GLY A 275 4.32 3.44 -23.13
C GLY A 275 2.84 3.12 -22.98
N GLY A 276 2.03 3.52 -23.97
CA GLY A 276 0.61 3.26 -23.91
C GLY A 276 -0.21 3.97 -24.99
N PHE A 277 -1.50 4.09 -24.71
CA PHE A 277 -2.52 4.58 -25.62
C PHE A 277 -3.06 5.93 -25.13
N ASN A 278 -2.87 6.97 -25.94
CA ASN A 278 -3.17 8.33 -25.55
C ASN A 278 -4.65 8.69 -25.78
N GLY A 279 -5.51 8.34 -24.82
CA GLY A 279 -6.91 8.76 -24.79
C GLY A 279 -7.11 10.22 -24.39
N ALA A 280 -6.07 10.95 -24.00
CA ALA A 280 -6.20 12.31 -23.47
C ALA A 280 -6.46 13.38 -24.54
N THR A 281 -6.63 13.01 -25.81
CA THR A 281 -6.58 13.94 -26.96
C THR A 281 -7.95 14.29 -27.55
N SER A 282 -9.03 13.79 -26.96
CA SER A 282 -10.38 13.96 -27.49
C SER A 282 -11.45 13.96 -26.40
N ASP A 283 -12.60 14.56 -26.72
CA ASP A 283 -13.81 14.41 -25.91
C ASP A 283 -14.40 12.99 -26.03
N GLY A 284 -15.22 12.61 -25.05
CA GLY A 284 -16.03 11.40 -25.07
C GLY A 284 -15.28 10.09 -24.79
N VAL A 285 -14.04 10.14 -24.31
CA VAL A 285 -13.20 8.94 -24.08
C VAL A 285 -13.77 8.08 -22.96
N VAL A 286 -13.92 8.65 -21.77
CA VAL A 286 -14.71 8.08 -20.68
C VAL A 286 -15.80 9.08 -20.29
N ILE A 287 -17.05 8.61 -20.24
CA ILE A 287 -18.22 9.41 -19.89
C ILE A 287 -18.87 8.80 -18.65
N ILE A 288 -19.12 9.63 -17.64
CA ILE A 288 -19.83 9.27 -16.43
C ILE A 288 -21.07 10.15 -16.36
N THR A 289 -22.25 9.54 -16.26
CA THR A 289 -23.50 10.28 -16.01
C THR A 289 -23.94 10.05 -14.57
N LEU A 290 -24.02 11.12 -13.80
CA LEU A 290 -24.51 11.12 -12.43
C LEU A 290 -26.03 10.88 -12.39
N PRO A 291 -26.58 10.33 -11.28
CA PRO A 291 -28.02 10.09 -11.11
C PRO A 291 -28.92 11.33 -11.32
#